data_AF-A0A7J3QSP0-F1
#
_entry.id   AF-A0A7J3QSP0-F1
#
_cell.length_a   1.000
_cell.length_b   1.000
_cell.length_c   1.000
_cell.angle_alpha   90.00
_cell.angle_beta   90.00
_cell.angle_gamma   90.00
#
_symmetry.space_group_name_H-M   'P 1'
#
loop_
_entity.id
_entity.type
_entity.pdbx_description
1 polymer ?
#
loop_
_entity_poly.entity_id
_entity_poly.type
_entity_poly.pdbx_seq_one_letter_code
_entity_poly.pdbx_strand_id
1 'polypeptide(L)'
;MINLIFIIRRRNHNKQQLREYSAMPVLRRLKQEFSFIRGNYAVLVVSWILLDFASEIPAAYYALYVLGLGATETILGTIGLFQFLALASMQFPGGYIADKFGRKWIICSMTFGVALSYLLYALAPSWHFILIG
;
A
#
# COMPACT_ATOMS: atom_id res chain seq x y z
N MET A 1 12.67 -50.64 1.69
CA MET A 1 12.29 -50.60 0.25
C MET A 1 11.13 -49.64 -0.06
N ILE A 2 10.07 -49.58 0.75
CA ILE A 2 8.84 -48.78 0.50
C ILE A 2 9.10 -47.26 0.45
N ASN A 3 9.94 -46.70 1.34
CA ASN A 3 10.25 -45.26 1.35
C ASN A 3 10.93 -44.76 0.06
N LEU A 4 11.76 -45.59 -0.58
CA LEU A 4 12.48 -45.20 -1.79
C LEU A 4 11.53 -45.08 -2.99
N ILE A 5 10.55 -45.98 -3.10
CA ILE A 5 9.53 -45.96 -4.14
C ILE A 5 8.64 -44.71 -3.98
N PHE A 6 8.28 -44.35 -2.75
CA PHE A 6 7.49 -43.14 -2.47
C PHE A 6 8.26 -41.86 -2.85
N ILE A 7 9.54 -41.77 -2.51
CA ILE A 7 10.40 -40.64 -2.85
C ILE A 7 10.55 -40.49 -4.38
N ILE A 8 10.79 -41.60 -5.09
CA ILE A 8 10.93 -41.59 -6.56
C ILE A 8 9.60 -41.20 -7.22
N ARG A 9 8.47 -41.74 -6.75
CA ARG A 9 7.14 -41.41 -7.27
C ARG A 9 6.80 -39.93 -7.07
N ARG A 10 7.07 -39.37 -5.88
CA ARG A 10 6.88 -37.94 -5.58
C ARG A 10 7.76 -37.05 -6.46
N ARG A 11 9.02 -37.44 -6.68
CA ARG A 11 9.95 -36.71 -7.55
C ARG A 11 9.48 -36.69 -9.01
N ASN A 12 8.96 -37.80 -9.53
CA ASN A 12 8.44 -37.87 -10.89
C ASN A 12 7.14 -37.08 -11.06
N HIS A 13 6.25 -37.09 -10.06
CA HIS A 13 5.04 -36.27 -10.08
C HIS A 13 5.37 -34.76 -10.14
N ASN A 14 6.33 -34.30 -9.32
CA ASN A 14 6.78 -32.90 -9.35
C ASN A 14 7.40 -32.53 -10.71
N LYS A 15 8.20 -33.42 -11.32
CA LYS A 15 8.77 -33.20 -12.65
C LYS A 15 7.69 -33.11 -13.74
N GLN A 16 6.63 -33.90 -13.65
CA GLN A 16 5.51 -33.84 -14.58
C GLN A 16 4.73 -32.53 -14.43
N GLN A 17 4.41 -32.12 -13.20
CA GLN A 17 3.78 -30.81 -12.95
C GLN A 17 4.63 -29.64 -13.46
N LEU A 18 5.94 -29.64 -13.22
CA LEU A 18 6.84 -28.58 -13.69
C LEU A 18 6.91 -28.50 -15.22
N ARG A 19 6.79 -29.65 -15.91
CA ARG A 19 6.73 -29.71 -17.38
C ARG A 19 5.40 -29.22 -17.94
N GLU A 20 4.28 -29.58 -17.31
CA GLU A 20 2.97 -29.06 -17.69
C GLU A 20 2.90 -27.55 -17.48
N TYR A 21 3.41 -27.05 -16.35
CA TYR A 21 3.40 -25.62 -16.03
C TYR A 21 4.25 -24.81 -17.02
N SER A 22 5.44 -25.30 -17.39
CA SER A 22 6.31 -24.63 -18.36
C SER A 22 5.78 -24.71 -19.79
N ALA A 23 4.99 -25.73 -20.13
CA ALA A 23 4.33 -25.87 -21.43
C ALA A 23 3.10 -24.97 -21.61
N MET A 24 2.59 -24.32 -20.55
CA MET A 24 1.42 -23.45 -20.67
C MET A 24 1.74 -22.12 -21.38
N PRO A 25 0.78 -21.54 -22.13
CA PRO A 25 0.88 -20.16 -22.61
C PRO A 25 1.16 -19.18 -21.47
N VAL A 26 2.00 -18.18 -21.69
CA VAL A 26 2.44 -17.19 -20.67
C VAL A 26 1.23 -16.55 -19.97
N LEU A 27 0.19 -16.19 -20.73
CA LEU A 27 -1.05 -15.62 -20.20
C LEU A 27 -1.77 -16.54 -19.20
N ARG A 28 -1.75 -17.86 -19.43
CA ARG A 28 -2.40 -18.85 -18.55
C ARG A 28 -1.60 -19.04 -17.27
N ARG A 29 -0.26 -19.02 -17.35
CA ARG A 29 0.63 -19.01 -16.18
C ARG A 29 0.38 -17.78 -15.32
N LEU A 30 0.41 -16.59 -15.91
CA LEU A 30 0.12 -15.34 -15.20
C LEU A 30 -1.26 -15.38 -14.53
N LYS A 31 -2.29 -15.85 -15.24
CA LYS A 31 -3.64 -15.98 -14.66
C LYS A 31 -3.69 -16.96 -13.47
N GLN A 32 -2.88 -18.03 -13.47
CA GLN A 32 -2.78 -18.97 -12.35
C GLN A 32 -2.04 -18.34 -11.17
N GLU A 33 -0.91 -17.67 -11.42
CA GLU A 33 -0.17 -16.95 -10.38
C GLU A 33 -1.04 -15.88 -9.72
N PHE A 34 -1.83 -15.12 -10.48
CA PHE A 34 -2.74 -14.09 -9.95
C PHE A 34 -4.13 -14.61 -9.54
N SER A 35 -4.34 -15.93 -9.52
CA SER A 35 -5.65 -16.49 -9.19
C SER A 35 -6.11 -16.23 -7.74
N PHE A 36 -5.17 -15.90 -6.85
CA PHE A 36 -5.45 -15.50 -5.46
C PHE A 36 -6.06 -14.10 -5.34
N ILE A 37 -5.93 -13.26 -6.38
CA ILE A 37 -6.50 -11.90 -6.38
C ILE A 37 -7.99 -11.97 -6.75
N ARG A 38 -8.83 -12.34 -5.77
CA ARG A 38 -10.29 -12.43 -5.94
C ARG A 38 -11.03 -11.89 -4.73
N GLY A 39 -12.30 -11.51 -4.94
CA GLY A 39 -13.20 -11.05 -3.88
C GLY A 39 -12.65 -9.84 -3.11
N ASN A 40 -12.71 -9.88 -1.77
CA ASN A 40 -12.27 -8.79 -0.90
C ASN A 40 -10.80 -8.40 -1.07
N TYR A 41 -9.93 -9.37 -1.37
CA TYR A 41 -8.51 -9.07 -1.57
C TYR A 41 -8.30 -8.27 -2.87
N ALA A 42 -9.02 -8.60 -3.94
CA ALA A 42 -8.98 -7.82 -5.18
C ALA A 42 -9.45 -6.38 -4.96
N VAL A 43 -10.53 -6.19 -4.20
CA VAL A 43 -11.03 -4.86 -3.83
C VAL A 43 -9.95 -4.08 -3.07
N LEU A 44 -9.29 -4.69 -2.09
CA LEU A 44 -8.21 -4.05 -1.34
C LEU A 44 -7.05 -3.63 -2.25
N VAL A 45 -6.60 -4.51 -3.15
CA VAL A 45 -5.52 -4.20 -4.09
C VAL A 45 -5.89 -3.03 -5.00
N VAL A 46 -7.09 -3.06 -5.58
CA VAL A 46 -7.57 -1.98 -6.46
C VAL A 46 -7.72 -0.66 -5.70
N SER A 47 -8.27 -0.69 -4.47
CA SER A 47 -8.34 0.49 -3.60
C SER A 47 -6.97 1.09 -3.33
N TRP A 48 -5.96 0.25 -3.03
CA TRP A 48 -4.60 0.72 -2.79
C TRP A 48 -3.98 1.35 -4.04
N ILE A 49 -4.14 0.74 -5.21
CA ILE A 49 -3.66 1.31 -6.49
C ILE A 49 -4.25 2.70 -6.73
N LEU A 50 -5.56 2.87 -6.49
CA LEU A 50 -6.23 4.16 -6.66
C LEU A 50 -5.74 5.21 -5.66
N LEU A 51 -5.54 4.83 -4.39
CA LEU A 51 -5.05 5.73 -3.36
C LEU A 51 -3.60 6.15 -3.62
N ASP A 52 -2.71 5.22 -3.98
CA ASP A 52 -1.33 5.50 -4.36
C ASP A 52 -1.30 6.52 -5.50
N PHE A 53 -2.03 6.23 -6.59
CA PHE A 53 -2.10 7.10 -7.74
C PHE A 53 -2.58 8.52 -7.38
N ALA A 54 -3.61 8.63 -6.53
CA ALA A 54 -4.12 9.92 -6.08
C ALA A 54 -3.12 10.69 -5.20
N SER A 55 -2.28 9.98 -4.42
CA SER A 55 -1.29 10.59 -3.53
C SER A 55 0.00 11.02 -4.22
N GLU A 56 0.40 10.35 -5.29
CA GLU A 56 1.64 10.64 -6.02
C GLU A 56 1.60 12.01 -6.74
N ILE A 57 0.43 12.40 -7.25
CA ILE A 57 0.28 13.67 -7.98
C ILE A 57 0.57 14.87 -7.06
N PRO A 58 -0.07 15.03 -5.88
CA PRO A 58 0.26 16.11 -4.94
C PRO A 58 1.67 16.00 -4.37
N ALA A 59 2.15 14.77 -4.11
CA ALA A 59 3.47 14.55 -3.51
C ALA A 59 4.60 15.15 -4.37
N ALA A 60 4.50 15.05 -5.69
CA ALA A 60 5.48 15.61 -6.63
C ALA A 60 5.58 17.15 -6.55
N TYR A 61 4.49 17.84 -6.19
CA TYR A 61 4.43 19.30 -6.11
C TYR A 61 4.42 19.85 -4.68
N TYR A 62 4.42 18.97 -3.67
CA TYR A 62 4.27 19.35 -2.27
C TYR A 62 5.35 20.36 -1.81
N ALA A 63 6.60 20.13 -2.19
CA ALA A 63 7.69 21.05 -1.87
C ALA A 63 7.43 22.47 -2.42
N LEU A 64 7.06 22.56 -3.70
CA LEU A 64 6.76 23.84 -4.35
C LEU A 64 5.54 24.53 -3.73
N TYR A 65 4.54 23.75 -3.33
CA TYR A 65 3.35 24.26 -2.64
C TYR A 65 3.71 24.91 -1.29
N VAL A 66 4.48 24.21 -0.47
CA VAL A 66 4.90 24.67 0.87
C VAL A 66 5.77 25.93 0.78
N LEU A 67 6.70 25.98 -0.17
CA LEU A 67 7.52 27.16 -0.44
C LEU A 67 6.67 28.34 -0.95
N GLY A 68 5.69 28.07 -1.81
CA GLY A 68 4.72 29.07 -2.30
C GLY A 68 3.86 29.68 -1.20
N LEU A 69 3.63 28.96 -0.10
CA LEU A 69 2.96 29.46 1.11
C LEU A 69 3.87 30.30 2.04
N GLY A 70 5.11 30.57 1.62
CA GLY A 70 6.07 31.40 2.34
C GLY A 70 6.96 30.64 3.34
N ALA A 71 7.04 29.32 3.24
CA ALA A 71 8.02 28.54 4.00
C ALA A 71 9.43 28.67 3.41
N THR A 72 10.45 28.47 4.24
CA THR A 72 11.84 28.32 3.80
C THR A 72 12.20 26.85 3.59
N GLU A 73 13.27 26.56 2.85
CA GLU A 73 13.80 25.20 2.65
C GLU A 73 14.06 24.46 3.98
N THR A 74 14.55 25.19 4.99
CA THR A 74 14.79 24.64 6.34
C THR A 74 13.50 24.24 7.04
N ILE A 75 12.43 25.05 6.90
CA ILE A 75 11.11 24.74 7.44
C ILE A 75 10.52 23.53 6.71
N LEU A 76 10.63 23.48 5.38
CA LEU A 76 10.19 22.34 4.58
C LEU A 76 10.84 21.02 5.05
N GLY A 77 12.16 21.00 5.21
CA GLY A 77 12.88 19.83 5.74
C GLY A 77 12.43 19.43 7.14
N THR A 78 12.15 20.43 7.99
CA THR A 78 11.65 20.20 9.36
C THR A 78 10.25 19.59 9.35
N ILE A 79 9.34 20.09 8.51
CA ILE A 79 8.00 19.52 8.32
C ILE A 79 8.11 18.07 7.86
N GLY A 80 8.97 17.78 6.88
CA GLY A 80 9.21 16.42 6.39
C GLY A 80 9.69 15.46 7.49
N LEU A 81 10.59 15.91 8.36
CA LEU A 81 11.05 15.13 9.52
C LEU A 81 9.90 14.79 10.48
N PHE A 82 9.09 15.78 10.86
CA PHE A 82 7.96 15.56 11.77
C PHE A 82 6.88 14.69 11.15
N GLN A 83 6.60 14.86 9.85
CA GLN A 83 5.69 13.99 9.10
C GLN A 83 6.17 12.53 9.15
N PHE A 84 7.46 12.28 8.91
CA PHE A 84 8.03 10.94 9.00
C PHE A 84 7.92 10.35 10.41
N LEU A 85 8.24 11.14 11.44
CA LEU A 85 8.13 10.70 12.84
C LEU A 85 6.68 10.41 13.24
N ALA A 86 5.72 11.22 12.80
CA ALA A 86 4.30 10.99 13.05
C ALA A 86 3.83 9.69 12.38
N LEU A 87 4.19 9.47 11.12
CA LEU A 87 3.87 8.24 10.39
C LEU A 87 4.47 7.00 11.06
N ALA A 88 5.76 7.05 11.40
CA ALA A 88 6.45 5.96 12.09
C ALA A 88 5.80 5.65 13.45
N SER A 89 5.45 6.69 14.21
CA SER A 89 4.80 6.54 15.51
C SER A 89 3.40 5.94 15.40
N MET A 90 2.65 6.31 14.36
CA MET A 90 1.28 5.81 14.14
C MET A 90 1.23 4.42 13.52
N GLN A 91 2.31 3.93 12.93
CA GLN A 91 2.34 2.63 12.25
C GLN A 91 2.06 1.46 13.21
N PHE A 92 2.64 1.49 14.41
CA PHE A 92 2.44 0.47 15.45
C PHE A 92 1.00 0.44 16.01
N PRO A 93 0.44 1.56 16.53
CA PRO A 93 -0.93 1.56 17.04
C PRO A 93 -1.95 1.33 15.92
N GLY A 94 -1.69 1.85 14.71
CA GLY A 94 -2.57 1.65 13.55
C GLY A 94 -2.72 0.17 13.19
N GLY A 95 -1.62 -0.58 13.18
CA GLY A 95 -1.64 -2.04 12.96
C GLY A 95 -2.44 -2.78 14.04
N TYR A 96 -2.16 -2.47 15.32
CA TYR A 96 -2.86 -3.10 16.44
C TYR A 96 -4.38 -2.83 16.43
N ILE A 97 -4.78 -1.58 16.15
CA ILE A 97 -6.19 -1.19 16.08
C ILE A 97 -6.88 -1.87 14.88
N ALA A 98 -6.20 -1.97 13.72
CA ALA A 98 -6.72 -2.66 12.55
C ALA A 98 -7.02 -4.14 12.81
N ASP A 99 -6.17 -4.80 13.61
CA ASP A 99 -6.36 -6.20 13.98
C ASP A 99 -7.50 -6.38 14.99
N LYS A 100 -7.69 -5.44 15.93
CA LYS A 100 -8.72 -5.52 16.98
C LYS A 100 -10.13 -5.16 16.51
N PHE A 101 -10.29 -4.09 15.73
CA PHE A 101 -11.61 -3.55 15.34
C PHE A 101 -12.09 -4.01 13.96
N GLY A 102 -11.27 -4.82 13.28
CA GLY A 102 -11.56 -5.30 11.94
C GLY A 102 -11.04 -4.34 10.87
N ARG A 103 -10.24 -4.90 9.95
CA ARG A 103 -9.49 -4.18 8.93
C ARG A 103 -10.35 -3.28 8.03
N LYS A 104 -11.57 -3.71 7.67
CA LYS A 104 -12.45 -2.99 6.73
C LYS A 104 -12.91 -1.64 7.28
N TRP A 105 -13.34 -1.60 8.54
CA TRP A 105 -13.91 -0.38 9.13
C TRP A 105 -12.83 0.69 9.33
N ILE A 106 -11.66 0.27 9.83
CA ILE A 106 -10.50 1.14 10.02
C ILE A 106 -10.01 1.73 8.69
N ILE A 107 -9.88 0.91 7.63
CA ILE A 107 -9.45 1.43 6.33
C ILE A 107 -10.44 2.48 5.84
N CYS A 108 -11.74 2.21 5.85
CA CYS A 108 -12.72 3.18 5.38
C CYS A 108 -12.69 4.49 6.16
N SER A 109 -12.75 4.45 7.50
CA SER A 109 -12.81 5.67 8.31
C SER A 109 -11.52 6.49 8.24
N MET A 110 -10.36 5.84 8.25
CA MET A 110 -9.07 6.53 8.14
C MET A 110 -8.85 7.11 6.75
N THR A 111 -9.23 6.41 5.68
CA THR A 111 -9.14 6.95 4.32
C THR A 111 -10.02 8.19 4.14
N PHE A 112 -11.23 8.22 4.70
CA PHE A 112 -12.04 9.44 4.73
C PHE A 112 -11.43 10.55 5.58
N GLY A 113 -10.79 10.21 6.70
CA GLY A 113 -10.04 11.16 7.52
C GLY A 113 -8.90 11.84 6.74
N VAL A 114 -8.13 11.06 5.99
CA VAL A 114 -7.07 11.57 5.11
C VAL A 114 -7.65 12.42 3.98
N ALA A 115 -8.76 11.99 3.37
CA ALA A 115 -9.44 12.80 2.34
C ALA A 115 -9.91 14.17 2.89
N LEU A 116 -10.38 14.20 4.14
CA LEU A 116 -10.78 15.43 4.82
C LEU A 116 -9.58 16.33 5.11
N SER A 117 -8.43 15.77 5.52
CA SER A 117 -7.24 16.59 5.76
C SER A 117 -6.73 17.27 4.49
N TYR A 118 -6.84 16.62 3.32
CA TYR A 118 -6.53 17.26 2.04
C TYR A 118 -7.39 18.51 1.75
N LEU A 119 -8.60 18.61 2.30
CA LEU A 119 -9.38 19.85 2.21
C LEU A 119 -8.78 20.98 3.05
N LEU A 120 -8.17 20.66 4.19
CA LEU A 120 -7.45 21.64 5.01
C LEU A 120 -6.21 22.15 4.27
N TYR A 121 -5.50 21.26 3.57
CA TYR A 121 -4.41 21.66 2.67
C TYR A 121 -4.90 22.61 1.59
N ALA A 122 -6.02 22.31 0.92
CA ALA A 122 -6.55 23.14 -0.17
C ALA A 122 -6.98 24.54 0.28
N LEU A 123 -7.40 24.71 1.54
CA LEU A 123 -7.86 25.97 2.11
C LEU A 123 -6.77 26.71 2.88
N ALA A 124 -5.54 26.19 2.94
CA ALA A 124 -4.48 26.73 3.78
C ALA A 124 -4.00 28.12 3.28
N PRO A 125 -4.13 29.19 4.10
CA PRO A 125 -3.65 30.52 3.74
C PRO A 125 -2.15 30.74 4.03
N SER A 126 -1.54 29.87 4.85
CA SER A 126 -0.11 29.93 5.16
C SER A 126 0.42 28.53 5.50
N TRP A 127 1.74 28.37 5.47
CA TRP A 127 2.39 27.08 5.72
C TRP A 127 2.13 26.51 7.12
N HIS A 128 1.78 27.32 8.12
CA HIS A 128 1.49 26.84 9.48
C HIS A 128 0.28 25.89 9.53
N PHE A 129 -0.67 26.05 8.62
CA PHE A 129 -1.87 25.21 8.56
C PHE A 129 -1.56 23.78 8.11
N ILE A 130 -0.40 23.55 7.48
CA ILE A 130 0.10 22.22 7.10
C ILE A 130 0.36 21.35 8.34
N LEU A 131 0.67 21.95 9.49
CA LEU A 131 0.92 21.19 10.72
C LEU A 131 -0.37 20.66 11.37
N ILE A 132 -1.53 21.15 10.94
CA ILE A 132 -2.84 20.81 11.53
C ILE A 132 -3.60 19.79 10.66
N GLY A 133 -3.38 19.81 9.34
CA GLY A 133 -3.98 18.88 8.38
C GLY A 133 -3.17 17.61 8.19
#